data_AF-A0A556R916-F1
#
_entry.id   AF-A0A556R916-F1
#
_cell.length_a   1.000
_cell.length_b   1.000
_cell.length_c   1.000
_cell.angle_alpha   90.00
_cell.angle_beta   90.00
_cell.angle_gamma   90.00
#
_symmetry.space_group_name_H-M   'P 1'
#
loop_
_entity.id
_entity.type
_entity.pdbx_description
1 polymer ?
#
loop_
_entity_poly.entity_id
_entity_poly.type
_entity_poly.pdbx_seq_one_letter_code
_entity_poly.pdbx_strand_id
1 'polypeptide(L)'
;MEKLELIRQNLMPINDALPTLLPQARLRSLSAMNTLGTPRIKYPKLYADNFNATLRAEIADEPIDGWQLTKSTSCLHLRNIGSGLRLRFLKKFKFEGSVPPAGPNLRRREAWVQPAMLDQELSGKKPLSDSEIVLVWTEANGIFHCSAYQPTGTGRFPKGAPCIALMVLQMGEGFNGMAFNGDDEGNELLVPRSNTIVQEEREETIR
;
A
#
# COMPACT_ATOMS: atom_id res chain seq x y z
N MET A 1 2.33 18.58 -14.32
CA MET A 1 2.21 17.13 -14.07
C MET A 1 1.15 16.93 -13.01
N GLU A 2 0.16 16.07 -13.26
CA GLU A 2 -0.87 15.76 -12.26
C GLU A 2 -0.24 15.09 -11.04
N LYS A 3 -0.72 15.44 -9.84
CA LYS A 3 -0.17 14.93 -8.56
C LYS A 3 -0.17 13.41 -8.47
N LEU A 4 -1.24 12.78 -8.95
CA LEU A 4 -1.35 11.32 -8.99
C LEU A 4 -0.26 10.70 -9.84
N GLU A 5 0.02 11.28 -11.00
CA GLU A 5 1.08 10.83 -11.90
C GLU A 5 2.46 10.98 -11.26
N LEU A 6 2.71 12.11 -10.59
CA LEU A 6 3.95 12.30 -9.84
C LEU A 6 4.10 11.23 -8.74
N ILE A 7 3.02 10.87 -8.04
CA ILE A 7 3.06 9.85 -6.99
C ILE A 7 3.32 8.47 -7.58
N ARG A 8 2.67 8.11 -8.70
CA ARG A 8 2.94 6.86 -9.42
C ARG A 8 4.41 6.76 -9.83
N GLN A 9 4.97 7.81 -10.42
CA GLN A 9 6.38 7.86 -10.80
C GLN A 9 7.31 7.69 -9.60
N ASN A 10 7.01 8.33 -8.46
CA ASN A 10 7.80 8.16 -7.23
C ASN A 10 7.72 6.74 -6.65
N LEU A 11 6.61 6.03 -6.90
CA LEU A 11 6.41 4.65 -6.44
C LEU A 11 7.05 3.61 -7.38
N MET A 12 7.51 3.98 -8.58
CA MET A 12 8.09 3.01 -9.52
C MET A 12 9.34 2.31 -8.99
N PRO A 13 10.34 2.99 -8.39
CA PRO A 13 11.48 2.31 -7.78
C PRO A 13 11.07 1.33 -6.66
N ILE A 14 10.00 1.63 -5.92
CA ILE A 14 9.45 0.72 -4.92
C ILE A 14 8.86 -0.51 -5.62
N ASN A 15 8.06 -0.29 -6.67
CA ASN A 15 7.45 -1.34 -7.46
C ASN A 15 8.48 -2.31 -8.05
N ASP A 16 9.62 -1.79 -8.49
CA ASP A 16 10.66 -2.59 -9.14
C ASP A 16 11.50 -3.37 -8.12
N ALA A 17 11.72 -2.83 -6.93
CA ALA A 17 12.52 -3.46 -5.88
C ALA A 17 11.77 -4.53 -5.06
N LEU A 18 10.48 -4.31 -4.78
CA LEU A 18 9.69 -5.18 -3.91
C LEU A 18 9.56 -6.66 -4.36
N PRO A 19 9.48 -7.01 -5.66
CA PRO A 19 9.48 -8.39 -6.12
C PRO A 19 10.68 -9.20 -5.63
N THR A 20 11.85 -8.57 -5.48
CA THR A 20 13.07 -9.21 -4.96
C THR A 20 13.11 -9.22 -3.43
N LEU A 21 12.78 -8.08 -2.80
CA LEU A 21 12.95 -7.89 -1.36
C LEU A 21 11.91 -8.66 -0.52
N LEU A 22 10.65 -8.76 -0.99
CA LEU A 22 9.58 -9.38 -0.19
C LEU A 22 9.76 -10.89 0.00
N PRO A 23 10.15 -11.68 -1.02
CA PRO A 23 10.49 -13.10 -0.84
C PRO A 23 11.67 -13.33 0.11
N GLN A 24 12.71 -12.51 0.03
CA GLN A 24 13.88 -12.59 0.93
C GLN A 24 13.47 -12.32 2.40
N ALA A 25 12.72 -11.23 2.62
CA ALA A 25 12.21 -10.88 3.93
C ALA A 25 11.29 -11.99 4.49
N ARG A 26 10.47 -12.59 3.65
CA ARG A 26 9.61 -13.72 4.01
C ARG A 26 10.43 -14.91 4.48
N LEU A 27 11.43 -15.32 3.70
CA LEU A 27 12.27 -16.48 4.00
C LEU A 27 12.94 -16.34 5.37
N ARG A 28 13.59 -15.20 5.62
CA ARG A 28 14.27 -14.92 6.88
C ARG A 28 13.29 -14.83 8.06
N SER A 29 12.14 -14.19 7.86
CA SER A 29 11.11 -14.11 8.90
C SER A 29 10.55 -15.47 9.30
N LEU A 30 10.28 -16.35 8.33
CA LEU A 30 9.80 -17.71 8.60
C LEU A 30 10.89 -18.55 9.26
N SER A 31 12.14 -18.44 8.81
CA SER A 31 13.29 -19.11 9.43
C SER A 31 13.42 -18.73 10.90
N ALA A 32 13.39 -17.43 11.22
CA ALA A 32 13.47 -16.95 12.60
C ALA A 32 12.31 -17.46 13.47
N MET A 33 11.09 -17.44 12.95
CA MET A 33 9.91 -17.93 13.69
C MET A 33 9.96 -19.44 13.94
N ASN A 34 10.45 -20.22 12.98
CA ASN A 34 10.63 -21.65 13.14
C ASN A 34 11.65 -21.96 14.23
N THR A 35 12.80 -21.27 14.23
CA THR A 35 13.83 -21.40 15.27
C THR A 35 13.30 -21.07 16.67
N LEU A 36 12.42 -20.07 16.77
CA LEU A 36 11.82 -19.65 18.04
C LEU A 36 10.60 -20.50 18.46
N GLY A 37 10.17 -21.48 17.65
CA GLY A 37 8.96 -22.26 17.95
C GLY A 37 7.67 -21.43 17.93
N THR A 38 7.63 -20.35 17.15
CA THR A 38 6.49 -19.42 17.05
C THR A 38 5.85 -19.48 15.66
N PRO A 39 5.20 -20.58 15.26
CA PRO A 39 4.71 -20.73 13.89
C PRO A 39 3.70 -19.65 13.51
N ARG A 40 3.82 -19.12 12.27
CA ARG A 40 2.98 -18.04 11.73
C ARG A 40 1.49 -18.26 11.89
N ILE A 41 1.01 -19.50 11.72
CA ILE A 41 -0.42 -19.84 11.81
C ILE A 41 -0.98 -19.48 13.19
N LYS A 42 -0.20 -19.76 14.25
CA LYS A 42 -0.57 -19.46 15.64
C LYS A 42 -0.31 -18.00 16.01
N TYR A 43 0.72 -17.38 15.41
CA TYR A 43 1.15 -16.00 15.74
C TYR A 43 1.17 -15.07 14.51
N PRO A 44 0.01 -14.78 13.89
CA PRO A 44 -0.05 -14.02 12.63
C PRO A 44 0.36 -12.55 12.76
N LYS A 45 0.19 -11.97 13.96
CA LYS A 45 0.66 -10.61 14.26
C LYS A 45 2.17 -10.56 14.42
N LEU A 46 2.74 -11.49 15.19
CA LEU A 46 4.20 -11.61 15.34
C LEU A 46 4.88 -11.80 13.99
N TYR A 47 4.27 -12.61 13.11
CA TYR A 47 4.76 -12.74 11.73
C TYR A 47 4.76 -11.41 10.98
N ALA A 48 3.68 -10.62 11.09
CA ALA A 48 3.61 -9.32 10.42
C ALA A 48 4.67 -8.33 10.92
N ASP A 49 4.88 -8.30 12.24
CA ASP A 49 5.85 -7.41 12.87
C ASP A 49 7.29 -7.85 12.52
N ASN A 50 7.59 -9.15 12.58
CA ASN A 50 8.88 -9.72 12.20
C ASN A 50 9.17 -9.52 10.71
N PHE A 51 8.16 -9.68 9.85
CA PHE A 51 8.26 -9.43 8.42
C PHE A 51 8.63 -7.99 8.11
N ASN A 52 7.95 -7.01 8.70
CA ASN A 52 8.27 -5.61 8.52
C ASN A 52 9.68 -5.26 9.01
N ALA A 53 10.13 -5.85 10.13
CA ALA A 53 11.47 -5.66 10.65
C ALA A 53 12.55 -6.25 9.72
N THR A 54 12.28 -7.43 9.15
CA THR A 54 13.18 -8.10 8.21
C THR A 54 13.24 -7.35 6.89
N LEU A 55 12.09 -6.97 6.31
CA LEU A 55 12.02 -6.18 5.08
C LEU A 55 12.75 -4.85 5.22
N ARG A 56 12.65 -4.23 6.41
CA ARG A 56 13.44 -3.04 6.72
C ARG A 56 14.95 -3.30 6.65
N ALA A 57 15.42 -4.46 7.12
CA ALA A 57 16.82 -4.84 7.03
C ALA A 57 17.23 -5.09 5.57
N GLU A 58 16.42 -5.82 4.78
CA GLU A 58 16.73 -6.02 3.36
C GLU A 58 16.81 -4.68 2.60
N ILE A 59 15.91 -3.72 2.87
CA ILE A 59 15.99 -2.37 2.26
C ILE A 59 17.21 -1.57 2.75
N ALA A 60 17.71 -1.83 3.96
CA ALA A 60 18.91 -1.17 4.46
C ALA A 60 20.18 -1.71 3.77
N ASP A 61 20.20 -3.02 3.48
CA ASP A 61 21.29 -3.71 2.77
C ASP A 61 21.25 -3.43 1.26
N GLU A 62 20.05 -3.36 0.67
CA GLU A 62 19.78 -3.00 -0.72
C GLU A 62 18.87 -1.75 -0.79
N PRO A 63 19.44 -0.53 -0.67
CA PRO A 63 18.68 0.71 -0.70
C PRO A 63 17.90 0.90 -2.01
N ILE A 64 16.66 1.37 -1.88
CA ILE A 64 15.81 1.68 -3.04
C ILE A 64 16.13 3.10 -3.52
N ASP A 65 16.41 3.24 -4.81
CA ASP A 65 16.76 4.51 -5.44
C ASP A 65 15.75 5.62 -5.16
N GLY A 66 16.26 6.77 -4.73
CA GLY A 66 15.46 7.95 -4.40
C GLY A 66 14.68 7.85 -3.08
N TRP A 67 14.76 6.74 -2.35
CA TRP A 67 14.06 6.54 -1.09
C TRP A 67 15.02 6.36 0.09
N GLN A 68 14.66 6.96 1.22
CA GLN A 68 15.44 6.85 2.46
C GLN A 68 14.61 6.23 3.57
N LEU A 69 15.14 5.20 4.23
CA LEU A 69 14.56 4.65 5.46
C LEU A 69 14.59 5.69 6.59
N THR A 70 13.48 5.80 7.33
CA THR A 70 13.46 6.64 8.54
C THR A 70 14.33 6.02 9.63
N LYS A 71 14.98 6.81 10.49
CA LYS A 71 15.85 6.31 11.57
C LYS A 71 15.18 5.38 12.60
N SER A 72 13.86 5.50 12.79
CA SER A 72 13.13 4.68 13.75
C SER A 72 13.02 3.23 13.26
N THR A 73 13.46 2.28 14.10
CA THR A 73 13.44 0.83 13.80
C THR A 73 12.13 0.16 14.19
N SER A 74 11.27 0.82 14.96
CA SER A 74 9.94 0.31 15.34
C SER A 74 8.91 0.43 14.21
N CYS A 75 9.31 0.95 13.04
CA CYS A 75 8.45 1.09 11.88
C CYS A 75 9.23 0.90 10.57
N LEU A 76 8.49 0.50 9.53
CA LEU A 76 8.96 0.49 8.15
C LEU A 76 8.36 1.69 7.40
N HIS A 77 9.02 2.83 7.55
CA HIS A 77 8.69 4.07 6.83
C HIS A 77 9.86 4.49 5.95
N LEU A 78 9.53 4.96 4.75
CA LEU A 78 10.48 5.55 3.82
C LEU A 78 10.06 6.98 3.47
N ARG A 79 11.03 7.79 3.07
CA ARG A 79 10.82 9.13 2.55
C ARG A 79 11.53 9.29 1.22
N ASN A 80 10.81 9.73 0.20
CA ASN A 80 11.44 10.06 -1.08
C ASN A 80 12.28 11.33 -0.93
N ILE A 81 13.52 11.29 -1.41
CA ILE A 81 14.53 12.35 -1.25
C ILE A 81 14.13 13.59 -2.06
N GLY A 82 13.68 13.38 -3.30
CA GLY A 82 13.34 14.43 -4.25
C GLY A 82 11.98 15.06 -3.97
N SER A 83 10.92 14.25 -3.90
CA SER A 83 9.56 14.77 -3.73
C SER A 83 9.16 15.04 -2.28
N GLY A 84 9.85 14.43 -1.32
CA GLY A 84 9.49 14.48 0.09
C GLY A 84 8.36 13.53 0.50
N LEU A 85 7.81 12.75 -0.44
CA LEU A 85 6.71 11.81 -0.23
C LEU A 85 7.03 10.82 0.89
N ARG A 86 6.07 10.58 1.77
CA ARG A 86 6.21 9.61 2.86
C ARG A 86 5.51 8.32 2.48
N LEU A 87 6.14 7.18 2.76
CA LEU A 87 5.60 5.85 2.51
C LEU A 87 5.64 5.04 3.80
N ARG A 88 4.52 4.40 4.15
CA ARG A 88 4.43 3.48 5.28
C ARG A 88 4.00 2.11 4.84
N PHE A 89 4.73 1.08 5.25
CA PHE A 89 4.38 -0.30 4.98
C PHE A 89 3.52 -0.86 6.10
N LEU A 90 2.36 -1.42 5.76
CA LEU A 90 1.45 -2.07 6.71
C LEU A 90 0.92 -3.38 6.14
N LYS A 91 0.72 -4.37 7.01
CA LYS A 91 -0.07 -5.55 6.66
C LYS A 91 -1.53 -5.14 6.47
N LYS A 92 -2.21 -5.74 5.47
CA LYS A 92 -3.65 -5.53 5.25
C LYS A 92 -4.44 -5.78 6.51
N PHE A 93 -5.43 -4.92 6.72
CA PHE A 93 -6.33 -5.06 7.83
C PHE A 93 -7.17 -6.33 7.68
N LYS A 94 -7.24 -7.12 8.76
CA LYS A 94 -7.92 -8.42 8.72
C LYS A 94 -9.46 -8.32 8.79
N PHE A 95 -10.00 -7.13 9.02
CA PHE A 95 -11.43 -6.86 9.08
C PHE A 95 -11.85 -6.03 7.86
N GLU A 96 -12.92 -5.24 7.97
CA GLU A 96 -13.43 -4.39 6.90
C GLU A 96 -12.41 -3.33 6.48
N GLY A 97 -12.18 -3.17 5.17
CA GLY A 97 -11.28 -2.18 4.59
C GLY A 97 -9.84 -2.65 4.41
N SER A 98 -9.10 -1.99 3.51
CA SER A 98 -7.72 -2.39 3.17
C SER A 98 -6.68 -1.83 4.15
N VAL A 99 -6.85 -0.57 4.56
CA VAL A 99 -5.89 0.14 5.41
C VAL A 99 -6.31 0.01 6.88
N PRO A 100 -5.40 -0.41 7.81
CA PRO A 100 -5.74 -0.47 9.22
C PRO A 100 -6.10 0.91 9.81
N PRO A 101 -7.03 0.99 10.78
CA PRO A 101 -7.32 2.24 11.46
C PRO A 101 -6.06 2.79 12.15
N ALA A 102 -5.97 4.11 12.27
CA ALA A 102 -4.83 4.82 12.84
C ALA A 102 -4.55 4.44 14.31
N GLY A 103 -5.60 4.04 15.04
CA GLY A 103 -5.53 3.74 16.46
C GLY A 103 -5.35 5.00 17.32
N PRO A 104 -4.82 4.87 18.54
CA PRO A 104 -4.73 5.99 19.50
C PRO A 104 -3.52 6.91 19.27
N ASN A 105 -2.54 6.51 18.45
CA ASN A 105 -1.30 7.29 18.27
C ASN A 105 -1.58 8.61 17.53
N LEU A 106 -1.32 9.74 18.19
CA LEU A 106 -1.63 11.08 17.68
C LEU A 106 -0.98 11.35 16.32
N ARG A 107 0.33 11.12 16.18
CA ARG A 107 1.07 11.36 14.92
C ARG A 107 0.56 10.49 13.77
N ARG A 108 0.12 9.27 14.05
CA ARG A 108 -0.49 8.41 13.03
C ARG A 108 -1.89 8.89 12.65
N ARG A 109 -2.67 9.38 13.62
CA ARG A 109 -3.99 9.96 13.34
C ARG A 109 -3.88 11.19 12.45
N GLU A 110 -2.94 12.09 12.74
CA GLU A 110 -2.65 13.26 11.91
C GLU A 110 -2.31 12.86 10.47
N ALA A 111 -1.44 11.86 10.31
CA ALA A 111 -1.04 11.40 8.98
C ALA A 111 -2.15 10.63 8.22
N TRP A 112 -3.20 10.18 8.91
CA TRP A 112 -4.35 9.50 8.30
C TRP A 112 -5.43 10.48 7.80
N VAL A 113 -5.43 11.72 8.29
CA VAL A 113 -6.44 12.74 7.91
C VAL A 113 -5.80 13.68 6.89
N GLN A 114 -5.57 13.15 5.69
CA GLN A 114 -5.04 13.96 4.59
C GLN A 114 -6.19 14.49 3.73
N PRO A 115 -6.10 15.73 3.22
CA PRO A 115 -7.04 16.22 2.21
C PRO A 115 -7.03 15.29 1.00
N ALA A 116 -8.16 15.19 0.31
CA ALA A 116 -8.25 14.40 -0.91
C ALA A 116 -7.17 14.86 -1.91
N MET A 117 -6.54 13.89 -2.58
CA MET A 117 -5.34 14.14 -3.38
C MET A 117 -5.52 15.22 -4.46
N LEU A 118 -6.75 15.34 -4.98
CA LEU A 118 -7.11 16.22 -6.08
C LEU A 118 -7.20 17.70 -5.68
N ASP A 119 -7.35 17.99 -4.39
CA ASP A 119 -7.59 19.35 -3.90
C ASP A 119 -6.31 20.07 -3.42
N GLN A 120 -5.13 19.45 -3.60
CA GLN A 120 -3.87 19.97 -3.08
C GLN A 120 -2.96 20.49 -4.19
N GLU A 121 -2.59 21.76 -4.12
CA GLU A 121 -1.60 22.37 -5.01
C GLU A 121 -0.19 21.81 -4.75
N LEU A 122 0.52 21.47 -5.83
CA LEU A 122 1.93 21.11 -5.77
C LEU A 122 2.78 22.39 -5.74
N SER A 123 3.57 22.59 -4.70
CA SER A 123 4.47 23.75 -4.62
C SER A 123 5.82 23.43 -3.98
N GLY A 124 6.83 24.23 -4.30
CA GLY A 124 8.15 24.15 -3.69
C GLY A 124 9.06 23.02 -4.20
N LYS A 125 10.23 22.90 -3.56
CA LYS A 125 11.29 21.94 -3.94
C LYS A 125 10.93 20.47 -3.65
N LYS A 126 10.02 20.23 -2.70
CA LYS A 126 9.56 18.90 -2.28
C LYS A 126 8.04 18.86 -2.36
N PRO A 127 7.47 18.75 -3.57
CA PRO A 127 6.05 18.98 -3.82
C PRO A 127 5.10 17.99 -3.15
N LEU A 128 5.61 16.90 -2.56
CA LEU A 128 4.83 15.86 -1.89
C LEU A 128 5.17 15.72 -0.39
N SER A 129 5.80 16.74 0.22
CA SER A 129 6.27 16.67 1.62
C SER A 129 5.19 16.38 2.66
N ASP A 130 3.95 16.77 2.34
CA ASP A 130 2.77 16.65 3.21
C ASP A 130 1.86 15.49 2.81
N SER A 131 2.24 14.74 1.78
CA SER A 131 1.53 13.54 1.35
C SER A 131 2.16 12.30 1.99
N GLU A 132 1.31 11.42 2.51
CA GLU A 132 1.70 10.14 3.07
C GLU A 132 0.90 9.01 2.43
N ILE A 133 1.60 8.06 1.82
CA ILE A 133 1.02 6.86 1.23
C ILE A 133 1.20 5.69 2.19
N VAL A 134 0.16 4.88 2.30
CA VAL A 134 0.21 3.58 2.95
C VAL A 134 0.32 2.51 1.88
N LEU A 135 1.43 1.80 1.86
CA LEU A 135 1.61 0.59 1.09
C LEU A 135 1.13 -0.58 1.93
N VAL A 136 0.02 -1.16 1.51
CA VAL A 136 -0.59 -2.31 2.17
C VAL A 136 -0.14 -3.57 1.46
N TRP A 137 0.45 -4.50 2.21
CA TRP A 137 0.82 -5.81 1.71
C TRP A 137 -0.10 -6.92 2.24
N THR A 138 -0.34 -7.91 1.40
CA THR A 138 -0.96 -9.19 1.74
C THR A 138 -0.09 -10.33 1.24
N GLU A 139 -0.28 -11.51 1.82
CA GLU A 139 0.39 -12.70 1.37
C GLU A 139 -0.60 -13.88 1.40
N ALA A 140 -0.79 -14.52 0.25
CA ALA A 140 -1.57 -15.74 0.08
C ALA A 140 -0.70 -16.80 -0.60
N ASN A 141 -0.54 -17.96 0.02
CA ASN A 141 0.26 -19.07 -0.51
C ASN A 141 1.70 -18.70 -0.93
N GLY A 142 2.32 -17.75 -0.22
CA GLY A 142 3.67 -17.25 -0.53
C GLY A 142 3.72 -16.17 -1.61
N ILE A 143 2.59 -15.85 -2.24
CA ILE A 143 2.46 -14.78 -3.24
C ILE A 143 2.09 -13.49 -2.50
N PHE A 144 2.82 -12.42 -2.77
CA PHE A 144 2.55 -11.10 -2.22
C PHE A 144 1.66 -10.29 -3.15
N HIS A 145 0.74 -9.52 -2.57
CA HIS A 145 0.08 -8.42 -3.27
C HIS A 145 0.25 -7.14 -2.49
N CYS A 146 0.69 -6.10 -3.20
CA CYS A 146 0.96 -4.78 -2.64
C CYS A 146 0.07 -3.74 -3.31
N SER A 147 -0.53 -2.85 -2.53
CA SER A 147 -1.34 -1.76 -3.07
C SER A 147 -1.10 -0.48 -2.28
N ALA A 148 -1.02 0.63 -3.00
CA ALA A 148 -0.79 1.95 -2.45
C ALA A 148 -2.13 2.67 -2.24
N TYR A 149 -2.29 3.23 -1.04
CA TYR A 149 -3.48 3.96 -0.62
C TYR A 149 -3.10 5.30 -0.01
N GLN A 150 -3.92 6.32 -0.24
CA GLN A 150 -3.88 7.54 0.57
C GLN A 150 -4.99 7.48 1.62
N PRO A 151 -4.68 7.49 2.92
CA PRO A 151 -5.70 7.58 3.96
C PRO A 151 -6.33 8.98 3.98
N THR A 152 -7.65 9.03 4.11
CA THR A 152 -8.44 10.29 4.18
C THR A 152 -9.17 10.46 5.51
N GLY A 153 -9.00 9.50 6.43
CA GLY A 153 -9.52 9.58 7.79
C GLY A 153 -8.93 8.48 8.67
N THR A 154 -9.12 8.61 9.97
CA THR A 154 -8.49 7.73 10.97
C THR A 154 -9.06 6.30 10.99
N GLY A 155 -10.30 6.11 10.54
CA GLY A 155 -11.03 4.85 10.70
C GLY A 155 -11.32 4.52 12.17
N ARG A 156 -12.11 3.46 12.38
CA ARG A 156 -12.43 2.96 13.72
C ARG A 156 -12.71 1.48 13.65
N PHE A 157 -12.00 0.70 14.47
CA PHE A 157 -12.24 -0.74 14.60
C PHE A 157 -13.74 -1.05 14.82
N PRO A 158 -14.31 -2.06 14.12
CA PRO A 158 -13.65 -3.01 13.22
C PRO A 158 -13.53 -2.53 11.76
N LYS A 159 -13.83 -1.27 11.48
CA LYS A 159 -13.65 -0.64 10.16
C LYS A 159 -12.23 -0.10 9.98
N GLY A 160 -11.70 -0.31 8.78
CA GLY A 160 -10.45 0.26 8.33
C GLY A 160 -10.49 1.78 8.25
N ALA A 161 -9.35 2.35 7.90
CA ALA A 161 -9.29 3.76 7.54
C ALA A 161 -9.96 3.99 6.17
N PRO A 162 -10.80 5.03 6.02
CA PRO A 162 -11.21 5.47 4.70
C PRO A 162 -9.97 5.90 3.92
N CYS A 163 -9.91 5.53 2.64
CA CYS A 163 -8.74 5.75 1.82
C CYS A 163 -9.10 5.82 0.33
N ILE A 164 -8.26 6.50 -0.43
CA ILE A 164 -8.27 6.52 -1.90
C ILE A 164 -7.25 5.49 -2.38
N ALA A 165 -7.67 4.56 -3.24
CA ALA A 165 -6.76 3.61 -3.89
C ALA A 165 -5.99 4.33 -5.02
N LEU A 166 -4.66 4.16 -5.05
CA LEU A 166 -3.80 4.89 -5.99
C LEU A 166 -3.29 4.00 -7.12
N MET A 167 -2.78 2.83 -6.74
CA MET A 167 -2.29 1.81 -7.67
C MET A 167 -2.09 0.46 -6.95
N VAL A 168 -2.14 -0.61 -7.74
CA VAL A 168 -1.62 -1.92 -7.35
C VAL A 168 -0.19 -2.01 -7.86
N LEU A 169 0.74 -2.45 -7.00
CA LEU A 169 2.13 -2.65 -7.41
C LEU A 169 2.24 -4.00 -8.11
N GLN A 170 2.94 -4.01 -9.24
CA GLN A 170 3.27 -5.19 -10.00
C GLN A 170 4.36 -5.96 -9.28
N MET A 171 3.97 -7.11 -8.76
CA MET A 171 4.87 -8.10 -8.20
C MET A 171 5.27 -9.01 -9.36
N GLY A 172 6.46 -8.85 -9.95
CA GLY A 172 6.88 -9.68 -11.10
C GLY A 172 6.91 -11.19 -10.76
N GLU A 173 6.90 -12.15 -11.69
CA GLU A 173 6.38 -12.16 -13.07
C GLU A 173 4.88 -12.53 -13.04
N GLY A 174 4.05 -11.74 -13.72
CA GLY A 174 2.62 -12.00 -13.86
C GLY A 174 2.10 -11.91 -15.29
N PHE A 175 2.97 -11.90 -16.30
CA PHE A 175 2.54 -11.88 -17.71
C PHE A 175 2.86 -13.15 -18.52
N ASN A 176 3.69 -14.07 -18.00
CA ASN A 176 3.93 -15.37 -18.66
C ASN A 176 3.04 -16.52 -18.12
N GLY A 177 2.18 -16.24 -17.14
CA GLY A 177 1.28 -17.22 -16.51
C GLY A 177 -0.21 -16.96 -16.74
N MET A 178 -0.60 -15.89 -17.43
CA MET A 178 -1.97 -15.74 -17.92
C MET A 178 -2.15 -16.52 -19.22
N ALA A 179 -2.01 -17.85 -19.13
CA ALA A 179 -2.74 -18.71 -20.04
C ALA A 179 -4.22 -18.61 -19.62
N PHE A 180 -5.04 -17.99 -20.45
CA PHE A 180 -6.48 -18.21 -20.40
C PHE A 180 -6.71 -19.67 -20.79
N ASN A 181 -6.61 -20.57 -19.82
CA ASN A 181 -7.21 -21.90 -19.95
C ASN A 181 -8.70 -21.69 -19.74
N GLY A 182 -9.40 -21.34 -20.83
CA GLY A 182 -10.83 -21.53 -20.91
C GLY A 182 -11.11 -23.02 -20.99
N ASP A 183 -11.02 -23.70 -19.84
CA ASP A 183 -11.74 -24.95 -19.68
C ASP A 183 -13.20 -24.59 -19.43
N ASP A 184 -13.96 -24.83 -20.49
CA ASP A 184 -15.39 -24.79 -20.57
C ASP A 184 -16.00 -25.67 -19.46
N GLU A 185 -16.78 -25.06 -18.56
CA GLU A 185 -18.09 -25.52 -18.10
C GLU A 185 -18.46 -24.81 -16.79
N GLY A 186 -19.27 -23.76 -16.94
CA GLY A 186 -20.20 -23.27 -15.93
C GLY A 186 -19.62 -22.84 -14.59
N ASN A 187 -19.19 -21.58 -14.46
CA ASN A 187 -19.36 -20.81 -13.22
C ASN A 187 -19.31 -19.29 -13.47
N GLU A 188 -20.48 -18.69 -13.27
CA GLU A 188 -20.86 -17.28 -13.18
C GLU A 188 -19.85 -16.20 -13.64
N LEU A 189 -20.19 -15.57 -14.76
CA LEU A 189 -19.67 -14.29 -15.20
C LEU A 189 -19.98 -13.22 -14.12
N LEU A 190 -18.98 -12.83 -13.33
CA LEU A 190 -19.09 -11.70 -12.40
C LEU A 190 -19.12 -10.39 -13.21
N VAL A 191 -20.31 -9.98 -13.63
CA VAL A 191 -20.55 -8.67 -14.25
C VAL A 191 -20.53 -7.60 -13.15
N PRO A 192 -19.72 -6.51 -13.27
CA PRO A 192 -19.82 -5.38 -12.36
C PRO A 192 -21.21 -4.76 -12.45
N ARG A 193 -21.98 -4.77 -11.35
CA ARG A 193 -23.22 -3.99 -11.28
C ARG A 193 -22.89 -2.53 -10.99
N SER A 194 -23.12 -1.71 -12.02
CA SER A 194 -23.46 -0.28 -12.00
C SER A 194 -22.36 0.71 -11.59
N ASN A 195 -21.61 1.19 -12.60
CA ASN A 195 -21.10 2.57 -12.61
C ASN A 195 -22.29 3.53 -12.73
N THR A 196 -22.68 4.20 -11.66
CA THR A 196 -23.64 5.32 -11.74
C THR A 196 -22.89 6.61 -11.47
N ILE A 197 -22.62 7.38 -12.55
CA ILE A 197 -22.27 8.79 -12.46
C ILE A 197 -23.58 9.54 -12.60
N VAL A 198 -24.00 10.27 -11.57
CA VAL A 198 -25.13 11.20 -11.67
C VAL A 198 -24.56 12.55 -12.09
N GLN A 199 -24.77 12.93 -13.34
CA GLN A 199 -24.71 14.32 -13.81
C GLN A 199 -26.17 14.79 -13.95
N GLU A 200 -26.57 15.78 -13.14
CA GLU A 200 -27.76 16.56 -13.44
C GLU A 200 -27.32 17.88 -14.09
N GLU A 201 -27.89 18.13 -15.27
CA GLU A 201 -27.63 19.27 -16.14
C GLU A 201 -28.16 20.57 -15.50
N ARG A 202 -27.40 21.66 -15.65
CA ARG A 202 -27.90 23.01 -15.42
C ARG A 202 -28.88 23.34 -16.54
N GLU A 203 -30.16 23.52 -16.22
CA GLU A 203 -31.09 24.21 -17.11
C GLU A 203 -30.77 25.71 -17.07
N GLU A 204 -30.07 26.20 -18.10
CA GLU A 204 -30.12 27.61 -18.50
C GLU A 204 -31.46 27.86 -19.19
N THR A 205 -32.39 28.53 -18.50
CA THR A 205 -33.57 29.10 -19.15
C THR A 205 -33.20 30.48 -19.70
N ILE A 206 -32.99 30.54 -21.02
CA ILE A 206 -32.93 31.77 -21.81
C ILE A 206 -34.28 31.91 -22.53
N ARG A 207 -34.92 33.07 -22.28
CA ARG A 207 -36.16 33.66 -22.84
C ARG A 207 -37.46 33.42 -22.08
#